data_AF-A0A7S3DXM4-F1
#
_entry.id   AF-A0A7S3DXM4-F1
#
_cell.length_a   1.000
_cell.length_b   1.000
_cell.length_c   1.000
_cell.angle_alpha   90.00
_cell.angle_beta   90.00
_cell.angle_gamma   90.00
#
_symmetry.space_group_name_H-M   'P 1'
#
loop_
_entity.id
_entity.type
_entity.pdbx_description
1 polymer ?
#
loop_
_entity_poly.entity_id
_entity_poly.type
_entity_poly.pdbx_seq_one_letter_code
_entity_poly.pdbx_strand_id
1 'polypeptide(L)'
;MTMTSPKSPSEAEYLACQLPSWYSTFSQPFPNRRKGLTFQTRVLDAPDSFRPYLVEDGVRLPPNTKPSSCLACKPKRVAGDSDDEDSWSEDSSIGEADEHNNSLSRDSKLTVLTDQISEAIKALGGFIIPKLNWSSPKDASWINEGTLKCQTAGDVYLLLKSSDFVSSDLELIDTVKDQKIQIILRKWANLYDSQE
;
A
#
# COMPACT_ATOMS: atom_id res chain seq x y z
N MET A 1 -24.74 -16.56 -32.92
CA MET A 1 -24.42 -15.39 -32.06
C MET A 1 -22.91 -15.27 -32.02
N THR A 2 -22.33 -14.35 -32.77
CA THR A 2 -20.88 -14.08 -32.73
C THR A 2 -20.57 -13.34 -31.44
N MET A 3 -19.94 -14.01 -30.48
CA MET A 3 -19.38 -13.33 -29.31
C MET A 3 -18.22 -12.47 -29.78
N THR A 4 -18.45 -11.16 -29.91
CA THR A 4 -17.38 -10.18 -30.09
C THR A 4 -16.52 -10.20 -28.84
N SER A 5 -15.27 -10.64 -28.97
CA SER A 5 -14.27 -10.53 -27.91
C SER A 5 -14.21 -9.08 -27.41
N PRO A 6 -14.13 -8.83 -26.09
CA PRO A 6 -14.00 -7.47 -25.58
C PRO A 6 -12.78 -6.81 -26.21
N LYS A 7 -12.96 -5.58 -26.70
CA LYS A 7 -11.87 -4.78 -27.27
C LYS A 7 -10.86 -4.50 -26.17
N SER A 8 -9.58 -4.77 -26.43
CA SER A 8 -8.51 -4.38 -25.51
C SER A 8 -8.45 -2.85 -25.37
N PRO A 9 -8.19 -2.31 -24.17
CA PRO A 9 -8.04 -0.87 -23.99
C PRO A 9 -6.84 -0.35 -24.78
N SER A 10 -6.97 0.86 -25.30
CA SER A 10 -5.88 1.61 -25.90
C SER A 10 -4.94 2.18 -24.83
N GLU A 11 -3.70 2.48 -25.22
CA GLU A 11 -2.70 3.11 -24.32
C GLU A 11 -3.22 4.41 -23.70
N ALA A 12 -3.91 5.25 -24.49
CA ALA A 12 -4.50 6.50 -24.01
C ALA A 12 -5.56 6.28 -22.94
N GLU A 13 -6.35 5.19 -23.04
CA GLU A 13 -7.36 4.85 -22.02
C GLU A 13 -6.70 4.40 -20.71
N TYR A 14 -5.60 3.62 -20.77
CA TYR A 14 -4.82 3.29 -19.59
C TYR A 14 -4.27 4.55 -18.90
N LEU A 15 -3.65 5.46 -19.66
CA LEU A 15 -3.09 6.70 -19.13
C LEU A 15 -4.17 7.61 -18.51
N ALA A 16 -5.35 7.69 -19.12
CA ALA A 16 -6.47 8.46 -18.59
C ALA A 16 -7.02 7.87 -17.27
N CYS A 17 -6.96 6.55 -17.11
CA CYS A 17 -7.43 5.85 -15.93
C CYS A 17 -6.45 5.84 -14.75
N GLN A 18 -5.23 6.34 -14.92
CA GLN A 18 -4.30 6.55 -13.81
C GLN A 18 -4.87 7.56 -12.82
N LEU A 19 -4.76 7.26 -11.53
CA LEU A 19 -5.28 8.14 -10.49
C LEU A 19 -4.74 9.59 -10.57
N PRO A 20 -3.42 9.83 -10.71
CA PRO A 20 -2.90 11.19 -10.84
C PRO A 20 -3.52 11.98 -11.99
N SER A 21 -3.79 11.31 -13.13
CA SER A 21 -4.37 11.93 -14.33
C SER A 21 -5.74 12.53 -14.05
N TRP A 22 -6.65 11.76 -13.42
CA TRP A 22 -8.01 12.24 -13.14
C TRP A 22 -8.14 12.96 -11.79
N TYR A 23 -7.26 12.71 -10.83
CA TYR A 23 -7.36 13.27 -9.47
C TYR A 23 -7.31 14.79 -9.46
N SER A 24 -6.45 15.39 -10.30
CA SER A 24 -6.34 16.85 -10.44
C SER A 24 -7.68 17.50 -10.79
N THR A 25 -8.47 16.88 -11.67
CA THR A 25 -9.78 17.35 -12.10
C THR A 25 -10.85 17.20 -11.02
N PHE A 26 -10.89 16.04 -10.33
CA PHE A 26 -11.99 15.70 -9.43
C PHE A 26 -11.75 16.06 -7.95
N SER A 27 -10.52 16.43 -7.58
CA SER A 27 -10.17 16.87 -6.22
C SER A 27 -10.59 18.31 -5.93
N GLN A 28 -10.72 19.14 -6.96
CA GLN A 28 -11.05 20.56 -6.80
C GLN A 28 -12.53 20.77 -6.41
N PRO A 29 -12.85 21.85 -5.67
CA PRO A 29 -14.23 22.25 -5.44
C PRO A 29 -14.94 22.54 -6.76
N PHE A 30 -16.18 22.10 -6.87
CA PHE A 30 -17.04 22.40 -8.02
C PHE A 30 -17.90 23.63 -7.73
N PRO A 31 -18.39 24.37 -8.74
CA PRO A 31 -19.20 25.58 -8.54
C PRO A 31 -20.36 25.41 -7.55
N ASN A 32 -20.97 24.21 -7.55
CA ASN A 32 -22.11 23.88 -6.68
C ASN A 32 -21.74 22.95 -5.50
N ARG A 33 -20.46 22.67 -5.25
CA ARG A 33 -20.00 21.85 -4.12
C ARG A 33 -18.73 22.41 -3.49
N ARG A 34 -18.78 22.64 -2.17
CA ARG A 34 -17.62 23.13 -1.39
C ARG A 34 -16.47 22.12 -1.26
N LYS A 35 -16.67 20.86 -1.66
CA LYS A 35 -15.68 19.79 -1.60
C LYS A 35 -15.56 19.13 -2.97
N GLY A 36 -14.37 18.59 -3.27
CA GLY A 36 -14.15 17.73 -4.43
C GLY A 36 -14.98 16.44 -4.37
N LEU A 37 -15.00 15.71 -5.48
CA LEU A 37 -15.77 14.48 -5.65
C LEU A 37 -15.02 13.22 -5.17
N THR A 38 -13.76 13.36 -4.78
CA THR A 38 -12.91 12.25 -4.32
C THR A 38 -12.33 12.53 -2.93
N PHE A 39 -11.87 11.48 -2.25
CA PHE A 39 -11.20 11.64 -0.97
C PHE A 39 -9.85 12.34 -1.15
N GLN A 40 -9.38 12.95 -0.06
CA GLN A 40 -8.05 13.53 -0.02
C GLN A 40 -7.00 12.44 -0.28
N THR A 41 -6.06 12.70 -1.16
CA THR A 41 -5.06 11.74 -1.63
C THR A 41 -3.72 12.42 -1.75
N ARG A 42 -2.65 11.71 -1.39
CA ARG A 42 -1.26 12.10 -1.67
C ARG A 42 -0.69 11.12 -2.68
N VAL A 43 0.01 11.65 -3.67
CA VAL A 43 0.73 10.87 -4.68
C VAL A 43 2.22 11.05 -4.40
N LEU A 44 2.94 9.95 -4.26
CA LEU A 44 4.38 9.90 -4.03
C LEU A 44 5.05 9.20 -5.20
N ASP A 45 6.09 9.82 -5.75
CA ASP A 45 6.92 9.16 -6.76
C ASP A 45 7.76 8.08 -6.08
N ALA A 46 7.64 6.84 -6.56
CA ALA A 46 8.47 5.76 -6.04
C ALA A 46 9.89 5.87 -6.61
N PRO A 47 10.93 5.59 -5.82
CA PRO A 47 12.29 5.50 -6.34
C PRO A 47 12.45 4.29 -7.27
N ASP A 48 13.45 4.33 -8.14
CA ASP A 48 13.71 3.25 -9.10
C ASP A 48 13.95 1.88 -8.43
N SER A 49 14.45 1.90 -7.18
CA SER A 49 14.67 0.70 -6.36
C SER A 49 13.38 0.10 -5.78
N PHE A 50 12.26 0.80 -5.85
CA PHE A 50 10.99 0.30 -5.35
C PHE A 50 10.41 -0.83 -6.20
N ARG A 51 10.65 -0.79 -7.53
CA ARG A 51 10.24 -1.86 -8.44
C ARG A 51 10.88 -3.21 -8.08
N PRO A 52 12.23 -3.34 -8.04
CA PRO A 52 12.85 -4.61 -7.67
C PRO A 52 12.48 -5.03 -6.25
N TYR A 53 12.27 -4.08 -5.33
CA TYR A 53 11.77 -4.40 -3.99
C TYR A 53 10.37 -5.05 -3.99
N LEU A 54 9.42 -4.57 -4.81
CA LEU A 54 8.10 -5.17 -4.91
C LEU A 54 8.15 -6.58 -5.52
N VAL A 55 8.97 -6.77 -6.56
CA VAL A 55 9.11 -8.06 -7.28
C VAL A 55 9.96 -9.09 -6.52
N GLU A 56 10.79 -8.66 -5.56
CA GLU A 56 11.59 -9.56 -4.72
C GLU A 56 10.69 -10.61 -4.02
N ASP A 57 11.11 -11.87 -4.02
CA ASP A 57 10.33 -12.94 -3.40
C ASP A 57 10.29 -12.83 -1.85
N GLY A 58 9.15 -13.23 -1.28
CA GLY A 58 8.89 -13.18 0.16
C GLY A 58 8.64 -11.78 0.71
N VAL A 59 7.87 -11.66 1.80
CA VAL A 59 7.47 -10.36 2.38
C VAL A 59 8.53 -9.85 3.36
N ARG A 60 9.59 -9.21 2.85
CA ARG A 60 10.56 -8.46 3.66
C ARG A 60 10.19 -6.99 3.73
N LEU A 61 10.16 -6.45 4.94
CA LEU A 61 9.88 -5.03 5.19
C LEU A 61 11.19 -4.22 5.27
N PRO A 62 11.21 -2.95 4.85
CA PRO A 62 12.36 -2.07 5.03
C PRO A 62 12.75 -1.98 6.51
N PRO A 63 14.03 -1.75 6.84
CA PRO A 63 14.49 -1.63 8.22
C PRO A 63 13.71 -0.52 8.94
N ASN A 64 13.46 -0.72 10.23
CA ASN A 64 12.68 0.20 11.08
C ASN A 64 11.20 0.36 10.70
N THR A 65 10.67 -0.40 9.75
CA THR A 65 9.23 -0.46 9.49
C THR A 65 8.61 -1.66 10.19
N LYS A 66 7.52 -1.42 10.93
CA LYS A 66 6.77 -2.45 11.64
C LYS A 66 5.29 -2.33 11.26
N PRO A 67 4.63 -3.43 10.84
CA PRO A 67 3.20 -3.40 10.52
C PRO A 67 2.42 -3.23 11.83
N SER A 68 1.31 -2.50 11.83
CA SER A 68 0.48 -2.29 13.01
C SER A 68 -0.01 -3.59 13.66
N SER A 69 -0.14 -4.67 12.88
CA SER A 69 -0.54 -6.01 13.31
C SER A 69 0.55 -6.80 14.05
N CYS A 70 1.81 -6.33 14.13
CA CYS A 70 2.85 -7.05 14.88
C CYS A 70 2.48 -7.20 16.36
N LEU A 71 2.43 -8.44 16.84
CA LEU A 71 2.17 -8.75 18.25
C LEU A 71 3.15 -8.06 19.21
N ALA A 72 4.40 -7.87 18.78
CA ALA A 72 5.44 -7.14 19.52
C ALA A 72 5.18 -5.63 19.67
N CYS A 73 4.15 -5.11 19.02
CA CYS A 73 3.84 -3.68 18.92
C CYS A 73 2.54 -3.32 19.66
N LYS A 74 1.84 -4.32 20.21
CA LYS A 74 0.67 -4.09 21.07
C LYS A 74 1.17 -3.56 22.42
N PRO A 75 0.77 -2.36 22.88
CA PRO A 75 1.04 -1.96 24.25
C PRO A 75 0.42 -2.99 25.18
N LYS A 76 1.18 -3.47 26.18
CA LYS A 76 0.69 -4.33 27.26
C LYS A 76 -0.64 -3.76 27.74
N ARG A 77 -1.74 -4.45 27.45
CA ARG A 77 -3.04 -4.13 28.06
C ARG A 77 -2.83 -4.19 29.57
N VAL A 78 -3.15 -3.10 30.26
CA VAL A 78 -3.09 -3.04 31.73
C VAL A 78 -4.01 -4.13 32.27
N ALA A 79 -3.47 -4.87 33.24
CA ALA A 79 -3.98 -6.11 33.82
C ALA A 79 -5.49 -6.10 34.13
N GLY A 80 -6.13 -7.22 33.80
CA GLY A 80 -7.52 -7.50 34.17
C GLY A 80 -8.03 -8.80 33.57
N ASP A 81 -7.76 -9.88 34.30
CA ASP A 81 -8.45 -11.19 34.30
C ASP A 81 -8.00 -12.31 33.32
N SER A 82 -7.78 -13.49 33.93
CA SER A 82 -7.40 -14.82 33.38
C SER A 82 -8.52 -15.35 32.45
N ASP A 83 -8.36 -16.31 31.54
CA ASP A 83 -7.60 -17.57 31.55
C ASP A 83 -7.54 -18.15 30.11
N ASP A 84 -6.74 -19.19 29.91
CA ASP A 84 -6.71 -20.13 28.76
C ASP A 84 -5.74 -19.84 27.58
N GLU A 85 -4.48 -20.17 27.87
CA GLU A 85 -3.60 -21.16 27.21
C GLU A 85 -3.81 -21.52 25.71
N ASP A 86 -2.91 -21.00 24.87
CA ASP A 86 -2.16 -21.79 23.87
C ASP A 86 -0.91 -20.99 23.46
N SER A 87 0.08 -21.02 24.35
CA SER A 87 1.40 -20.41 24.15
C SER A 87 2.25 -21.33 23.29
N TRP A 88 2.21 -21.14 21.96
CA TRP A 88 3.25 -21.63 21.05
C TRP A 88 4.57 -20.89 21.32
N SER A 89 5.21 -21.25 22.43
CA SER A 89 6.58 -20.87 22.75
C SER A 89 7.52 -21.82 22.00
N GLU A 90 7.78 -21.53 20.73
CA GLU A 90 8.93 -22.12 20.04
C GLU A 90 9.96 -21.02 19.77
N ASP A 91 10.94 -21.01 20.67
CA ASP A 91 12.31 -20.56 20.48
C ASP A 91 12.54 -19.25 19.72
N SER A 92 12.57 -18.15 20.48
CA SER A 92 13.34 -16.98 20.08
C SER A 92 14.83 -17.27 20.20
N SER A 93 15.37 -17.93 19.18
CA SER A 93 16.75 -17.76 18.75
C SER A 93 16.76 -17.25 17.31
N ILE A 94 16.30 -16.01 17.11
CA ILE A 94 16.64 -15.26 15.89
C ILE A 94 18.13 -14.96 16.03
N GLY A 95 18.94 -15.91 15.58
CA GLY A 95 20.38 -15.78 15.48
C GLY A 95 20.72 -14.52 14.70
N GLU A 96 21.57 -13.70 15.30
CA GLU A 96 22.42 -12.78 14.59
C GLU A 96 23.31 -13.58 13.62
N ALA A 97 22.82 -13.88 12.43
CA ALA A 97 23.64 -14.26 11.26
C ALA A 97 22.75 -14.39 10.03
N ASP A 98 22.52 -13.27 9.34
CA ASP A 98 22.34 -13.32 7.89
C ASP A 98 23.13 -12.14 7.30
N GLU A 99 24.37 -12.42 6.90
CA GLU A 99 25.30 -11.50 6.21
C GLU A 99 24.79 -11.04 4.83
N HIS A 100 23.54 -11.35 4.46
CA HIS A 100 22.86 -10.82 3.27
C HIS A 100 22.07 -9.51 3.53
N ASN A 101 21.96 -9.08 4.79
CA ASN A 101 21.09 -7.97 5.25
C ASN A 101 21.54 -6.53 4.91
N ASN A 102 22.56 -6.36 4.06
CA ASN A 102 23.23 -5.07 3.91
C ASN A 102 22.78 -4.26 2.69
N SER A 103 21.96 -4.83 1.80
CA SER A 103 21.49 -4.15 0.59
C SER A 103 20.29 -3.23 0.85
N LEU A 104 19.22 -3.75 1.46
CA LEU A 104 18.01 -2.98 1.80
C LEU A 104 18.25 -1.94 2.90
N SER A 105 19.17 -2.23 3.82
CA SER A 105 19.58 -1.32 4.90
C SER A 105 20.36 -0.09 4.42
N ARG A 106 20.91 -0.13 3.19
CA ARG A 106 21.64 0.98 2.58
C ARG A 106 20.83 1.77 1.56
N ASP A 107 19.60 1.34 1.25
CA ASP A 107 18.79 2.05 0.28
C ASP A 107 18.17 3.31 0.90
N SER A 108 18.99 4.37 0.92
CA SER A 108 18.61 5.71 1.37
C SER A 108 17.33 6.20 0.71
N LYS A 109 17.04 5.81 -0.55
CA LYS A 109 15.84 6.23 -1.26
C LYS A 109 14.58 5.56 -0.69
N LEU A 110 14.66 4.29 -0.33
CA LEU A 110 13.53 3.57 0.29
C LEU A 110 13.24 4.09 1.71
N THR A 111 14.29 4.52 2.42
CA THR A 111 14.14 5.21 3.72
C THR A 111 13.42 6.55 3.56
N VAL A 112 13.81 7.36 2.57
CA VAL A 112 13.12 8.63 2.26
C VAL A 112 11.65 8.39 1.90
N LEU A 113 11.37 7.36 1.09
CA LEU A 113 9.99 6.99 0.76
C LEU A 113 9.19 6.58 2.01
N THR A 114 9.81 5.82 2.93
CA THR A 114 9.19 5.42 4.20
C THR A 114 8.80 6.64 5.05
N ASP A 115 9.66 7.65 5.11
CA ASP A 115 9.40 8.89 5.82
C ASP A 115 8.25 9.68 5.16
N GLN A 116 8.23 9.77 3.83
CA GLN A 116 7.16 10.41 3.07
C GLN A 116 5.80 9.72 3.28
N ILE A 117 5.78 8.38 3.32
CA ILE A 117 4.57 7.60 3.64
C ILE A 117 4.11 7.94 5.06
N SER A 118 5.03 7.96 6.03
CA SER A 118 4.71 8.27 7.42
C SER A 118 4.18 9.69 7.61
N GLU A 119 4.73 10.67 6.87
CA GLU A 119 4.22 12.05 6.85
C GLU A 119 2.82 12.12 6.22
N ALA A 120 2.62 11.45 5.08
CA ALA A 120 1.34 11.41 4.40
C ALA A 120 0.23 10.78 5.26
N ILE A 121 0.54 9.71 6.01
CA ILE A 121 -0.39 9.10 6.97
C ILE A 121 -0.84 10.14 8.00
N LYS A 122 0.10 10.87 8.62
CA LYS A 122 -0.21 11.94 9.58
C LYS A 122 -1.07 13.03 8.93
N ALA A 123 -0.68 13.50 7.74
CA ALA A 123 -1.38 14.57 7.03
C ALA A 123 -2.82 14.19 6.59
N LEU A 124 -3.08 12.90 6.34
CA LEU A 124 -4.39 12.41 5.90
C LEU A 124 -5.31 12.02 7.08
N GLY A 125 -4.88 12.22 8.33
CA GLY A 125 -5.67 11.97 9.54
C GLY A 125 -5.42 10.61 10.18
N GLY A 126 -4.23 10.03 9.97
CA GLY A 126 -3.74 8.85 10.68
C GLY A 126 -4.06 7.51 10.01
N PHE A 127 -5.03 7.46 9.10
CA PHE A 127 -5.43 6.23 8.41
C PHE A 127 -5.55 6.45 6.91
N ILE A 128 -4.95 5.56 6.14
CA ILE A 128 -4.94 5.62 4.68
C ILE A 128 -5.25 4.25 4.06
N ILE A 129 -5.50 4.25 2.75
CA ILE A 129 -5.53 3.07 1.89
C ILE A 129 -4.45 3.27 0.83
N PRO A 130 -3.47 2.36 0.72
CA PRO A 130 -2.43 2.43 -0.30
C PRO A 130 -2.95 1.86 -1.61
N LYS A 131 -2.42 2.36 -2.72
CA LYS A 131 -2.60 1.78 -4.06
C LYS A 131 -1.48 2.22 -5.01
N LEU A 132 -1.36 1.56 -6.15
CA LEU A 132 -0.54 2.03 -7.27
C LEU A 132 -1.40 2.84 -8.26
N ASN A 133 -0.81 3.15 -9.42
CA ASN A 133 -1.36 4.02 -10.45
C ASN A 133 -2.83 3.67 -10.79
N TRP A 134 -3.19 2.38 -10.88
CA TRP A 134 -4.54 1.94 -11.25
C TRP A 134 -5.23 1.15 -10.13
N SER A 135 -4.57 0.14 -9.58
CA SER A 135 -5.22 -0.88 -8.76
C SER A 135 -4.94 -0.70 -7.26
N SER A 136 -5.95 -1.02 -6.45
CA SER A 136 -5.82 -1.09 -4.97
C SER A 136 -5.63 -2.54 -4.56
N PRO A 137 -4.85 -2.84 -3.50
CA PRO A 137 -4.47 -4.20 -3.09
C PRO A 137 -5.59 -4.92 -2.34
N LYS A 138 -6.81 -4.94 -2.90
CA LYS A 138 -8.02 -5.47 -2.26
C LYS A 138 -7.92 -6.98 -1.99
N ASP A 139 -7.27 -7.68 -2.91
CA ASP A 139 -6.92 -9.09 -2.86
C ASP A 139 -5.94 -9.45 -1.74
N ALA A 140 -5.15 -8.49 -1.24
CA ALA A 140 -4.21 -8.68 -0.14
C ALA A 140 -4.79 -8.33 1.24
N SER A 141 -6.08 -8.00 1.36
CA SER A 141 -6.64 -7.59 2.67
C SER A 141 -6.44 -8.61 3.79
N TRP A 142 -6.33 -9.90 3.46
CA TRP A 142 -6.09 -10.99 4.40
C TRP A 142 -4.78 -10.86 5.21
N ILE A 143 -3.73 -10.23 4.66
CA ILE A 143 -2.45 -10.10 5.39
C ILE A 143 -2.48 -8.98 6.44
N ASN A 144 -3.46 -8.06 6.35
CA ASN A 144 -3.59 -6.90 7.22
C ASN A 144 -4.92 -6.92 7.98
N GLU A 145 -5.14 -7.98 8.77
CA GLU A 145 -6.33 -8.14 9.62
C GLU A 145 -7.67 -8.03 8.86
N GLY A 146 -7.69 -8.41 7.57
CA GLY A 146 -8.88 -8.34 6.73
C GLY A 146 -9.25 -6.91 6.30
N THR A 147 -8.35 -5.93 6.43
CA THR A 147 -8.61 -4.53 6.09
C THR A 147 -7.53 -3.90 5.22
N LEU A 148 -7.95 -2.95 4.37
CA LEU A 148 -7.02 -2.10 3.60
C LEU A 148 -6.58 -0.84 4.36
N LYS A 149 -7.02 -0.73 5.62
CA LYS A 149 -6.68 0.39 6.50
C LYS A 149 -5.22 0.24 6.97
N CYS A 150 -4.38 1.18 6.56
CA CYS A 150 -3.00 1.29 7.02
C CYS A 150 -2.84 2.42 8.03
N GLN A 151 -2.02 2.16 9.06
CA GLN A 151 -1.64 3.12 10.10
C GLN A 151 -0.12 3.37 10.10
N THR A 152 0.67 2.43 9.59
CA THR A 152 2.13 2.55 9.49
C THR A 152 2.59 2.34 8.04
N ALA A 153 3.82 2.78 7.73
CA ALA A 153 4.45 2.45 6.46
C ALA A 153 4.66 0.93 6.30
N GLY A 154 4.83 0.19 7.40
CA GLY A 154 4.88 -1.27 7.39
C GLY A 154 3.61 -1.91 6.84
N ASP A 155 2.43 -1.41 7.22
CA ASP A 155 1.15 -1.88 6.66
C ASP A 155 1.07 -1.65 5.15
N VAL A 156 1.58 -0.50 4.69
CA VAL A 156 1.59 -0.12 3.28
C VAL A 156 2.46 -1.07 2.46
N TYR A 157 3.70 -1.30 2.90
CA TYR A 157 4.60 -2.21 2.22
C TYR A 157 4.08 -3.64 2.24
N LEU A 158 3.52 -4.09 3.37
CA LEU A 158 2.92 -5.40 3.53
C LEU A 158 1.79 -5.64 2.52
N LEU A 159 0.81 -4.72 2.44
CA LEU A 159 -0.30 -4.86 1.49
C LEU A 159 0.15 -4.79 0.02
N LEU A 160 1.02 -3.83 -0.33
CA LEU A 160 1.44 -3.67 -1.71
C LEU A 160 2.24 -4.88 -2.21
N LYS A 161 3.08 -5.45 -1.34
CA LYS A 161 3.94 -6.58 -1.69
C LYS A 161 3.19 -7.92 -1.74
N SER A 162 2.03 -8.02 -1.08
CA SER A 162 1.21 -9.23 -1.04
C SER A 162 0.03 -9.23 -2.03
N SER A 163 -0.02 -8.29 -2.98
CA SER A 163 -1.14 -8.12 -3.91
C SER A 163 -0.78 -8.49 -5.35
N ASP A 164 -1.57 -9.38 -5.95
CA ASP A 164 -1.51 -9.74 -7.36
C ASP A 164 -2.01 -8.59 -8.26
N PHE A 165 -2.95 -7.78 -7.77
CA PHE A 165 -3.37 -6.56 -8.47
C PHE A 165 -2.24 -5.54 -8.58
N VAL A 166 -1.39 -5.44 -7.56
CA VAL A 166 -0.19 -4.61 -7.61
C VAL A 166 0.83 -5.17 -8.61
N SER A 167 1.05 -6.48 -8.62
CA SER A 167 1.90 -7.14 -9.61
C SER A 167 1.42 -6.89 -11.05
N SER A 168 0.10 -6.99 -11.27
CA SER A 168 -0.53 -6.68 -12.56
C SER A 168 -0.33 -5.21 -12.98
N ASP A 169 -0.41 -4.27 -12.03
CA ASP A 169 -0.09 -2.87 -12.28
C ASP A 169 1.39 -2.70 -12.70
N LEU A 170 2.33 -3.43 -12.10
CA LEU A 170 3.76 -3.37 -12.47
C LEU A 170 4.04 -3.86 -13.88
N GLU A 171 3.34 -4.91 -14.33
CA GLU A 171 3.40 -5.40 -15.72
C GLU A 171 2.84 -4.37 -16.71
N LEU A 172 1.75 -3.70 -16.34
CA LEU A 172 1.17 -2.63 -17.14
C LEU A 172 2.12 -1.43 -17.28
N ILE A 173 2.85 -1.09 -16.22
CA ILE A 173 3.88 -0.02 -16.23
C ILE A 173 5.01 -0.33 -17.21
N ASP A 174 5.40 -1.60 -17.35
CA ASP A 174 6.43 -1.97 -18.34
C ASP A 174 5.92 -1.92 -19.77
N THR A 175 4.63 -2.20 -19.94
CA THR A 175 4.00 -2.25 -21.26
C THR A 175 3.72 -0.85 -21.80
N VAL A 176 3.32 0.08 -20.93
CA VAL A 176 3.01 1.48 -21.29
C VAL A 176 4.26 2.34 -21.16
N LYS A 177 4.62 3.08 -22.21
CA LYS A 177 5.89 3.82 -22.23
C LYS A 177 5.90 4.98 -21.23
N ASP A 178 7.10 5.29 -20.72
CA ASP A 178 7.42 6.45 -19.88
C ASP A 178 6.62 6.55 -18.57
N GLN A 179 6.12 5.43 -18.05
CA GLN A 179 5.38 5.41 -16.79
C GLN A 179 6.29 5.21 -15.59
N LYS A 180 6.06 6.05 -14.58
CA LYS A 180 6.70 5.92 -13.27
C LYS A 180 5.76 5.21 -12.32
N ILE A 181 6.34 4.42 -11.42
CA ILE A 181 5.59 3.84 -10.31
C ILE A 181 5.30 4.97 -9.32
N GLN A 182 4.02 5.15 -9.00
CA GLN A 182 3.59 6.11 -8.00
C GLN A 182 2.81 5.41 -6.90
N ILE A 183 3.19 5.68 -5.66
CA ILE A 183 2.46 5.22 -4.48
C ILE A 183 1.42 6.26 -4.16
N ILE A 184 0.16 5.84 -4.18
CA ILE A 184 -0.98 6.69 -3.92
C ILE A 184 -1.55 6.33 -2.56
N LEU A 185 -1.60 7.33 -1.69
CA LEU A 185 -2.11 7.22 -0.32
C LEU A 185 -3.41 8.00 -0.23
N ARG A 186 -4.53 7.28 -0.21
CA ARG A 186 -5.86 7.86 -0.12
C ARG A 186 -6.33 7.87 1.33
N LYS A 187 -6.92 8.96 1.80
CA LYS A 187 -7.51 9.03 3.15
C LYS A 187 -8.53 7.92 3.35
N TRP A 188 -8.38 7.16 4.43
CA TRP A 188 -9.34 6.12 4.80
C TRP A 188 -10.65 6.74 5.29
N ALA A 189 -11.75 6.11 4.91
CA ALA A 189 -13.08 6.42 5.41
C ALA A 189 -13.84 5.09 5.61
N ASN A 190 -14.69 5.04 6.62
CA ASN A 190 -15.57 3.91 6.82
C ASN A 190 -16.73 4.00 5.83
N LEU A 191 -16.63 3.27 4.72
CA LEU A 191 -17.68 3.14 3.72
C LEU A 191 -18.42 1.83 3.95
N TYR A 192 -19.74 1.87 3.74
CA TYR A 192 -20.54 0.65 3.74
C TYR A 192 -20.52 0.08 2.32
N ASP A 193 -20.11 -1.17 2.17
CA ASP A 193 -20.06 -1.85 0.88
C ASP A 193 -21.42 -1.84 0.15
N SER A 194 -22.52 -1.79 0.89
CA SER A 194 -23.88 -1.66 0.33
C SER A 194 -24.21 -0.29 -0.28
N GLN A 195 -23.32 0.69 -0.12
CA GLN A 195 -23.46 2.06 -0.60
C GLN A 195 -22.38 2.45 -1.63
N GLU A 196 -21.52 1.49 -2.03
CA GLU A 196 -20.63 1.62 -3.19
C GLU A 196 -21.34 1.22 -4.49
#